data_AF-A0ABC8CEY4-F1
#
_entry.id   AF-A0ABC8CEY4-F1
#
_cell.length_a   1.000
_cell.length_b   1.000
_cell.length_c   1.000
_cell.angle_alpha   90.00
_cell.angle_beta   90.00
_cell.angle_gamma   90.00
#
_symmetry.space_group_name_H-M   'P 1'
#
loop_
_entity.id
_entity.type
_entity.pdbx_description
1 polymer ?
#
loop_
_entity_poly.entity_id
_entity_poly.type
_entity_poly.pdbx_seq_one_letter_code
_entity_poly.pdbx_strand_id
1 'polypeptide(L)'
;MDGPVVAACAVQPPPLRALDAYDAWLRKVDPEPANMLPWRCWHGVAGTRRYRAEIYGAGMGATRGVSYPQPLADAEILRWCHMRRLNEAETDFTFQLVKSLDQTFLQIRNQQIQQDLAHTFRKR
;
A
#
# COMPACT_ATOMS: atom_id res chain seq x y z
N MET A 1 18.10 -32.43 4.00
CA MET A 1 16.70 -32.27 3.55
C MET A 1 16.02 -31.43 4.61
N ASP A 2 16.27 -30.12 4.59
CA ASP A 2 15.74 -29.20 5.59
C ASP A 2 14.46 -28.57 5.04
N GLY A 3 13.34 -28.84 5.72
CA GLY A 3 12.00 -28.44 5.33
C GLY A 3 11.81 -26.91 5.31
N PRO A 4 10.72 -26.43 4.71
CA PRO A 4 10.55 -25.03 4.40
C PRO A 4 10.47 -24.19 5.68
N VAL A 5 11.34 -23.18 5.76
CA VAL A 5 11.45 -22.12 6.79
C VAL A 5 10.12 -21.33 6.99
N VAL A 6 9.08 -21.65 6.23
CA VAL A 6 7.76 -20.99 6.20
C VAL A 6 7.01 -21.10 7.53
N ALA A 7 7.25 -22.14 8.34
CA ALA A 7 6.53 -22.34 9.60
C ALA A 7 6.86 -21.30 10.70
N ALA A 8 8.02 -20.63 10.63
CA ALA A 8 8.48 -19.76 11.72
C ALA A 8 7.92 -18.33 11.69
N CYS A 9 7.24 -17.92 10.62
CA CYS A 9 6.73 -16.54 10.45
C CYS A 9 5.22 -16.40 10.65
N ALA A 10 4.48 -17.49 10.92
CA ALA A 10 3.04 -17.43 11.09
C ALA A 10 2.67 -16.77 12.43
N VAL A 11 2.22 -15.52 12.37
CA VAL A 11 1.70 -14.78 13.53
C VAL A 11 0.43 -15.46 14.02
N GLN A 12 0.44 -15.99 15.24
CA GLN A 12 -0.72 -16.65 15.84
C GLN A 12 -1.93 -15.68 15.91
N PRO A 13 -3.16 -16.20 15.70
CA PRO A 13 -4.34 -15.36 15.78
C PRO A 13 -4.53 -14.80 17.20
N PRO A 14 -4.90 -13.52 17.34
CA PRO A 14 -5.25 -12.96 18.64
C PRO A 14 -6.53 -13.63 19.18
N PRO A 15 -6.74 -13.63 20.51
CA PRO A 15 -7.90 -14.26 21.11
C PRO A 15 -9.19 -13.59 20.60
N LEU A 16 -10.22 -14.40 20.29
CA LEU A 16 -11.48 -13.98 19.63
C LEU A 16 -12.21 -12.82 20.34
N ARG A 17 -11.99 -12.68 21.66
CA ARG A 17 -12.50 -11.59 22.52
C ARG A 17 -11.92 -10.21 22.18
N ALA A 18 -10.82 -10.14 21.44
CA ALA A 18 -10.25 -8.90 20.91
C ALA A 18 -10.69 -8.73 19.44
N LEU A 19 -11.97 -8.41 19.25
CA LEU A 19 -12.63 -8.39 17.93
C LEU A 19 -11.87 -7.54 16.91
N ASP A 20 -11.38 -6.35 17.29
CA ASP A 20 -10.62 -5.48 16.38
C ASP A 20 -9.27 -6.09 15.96
N ALA A 21 -8.59 -6.77 16.89
CA ALA A 21 -7.33 -7.44 16.60
C ALA A 21 -7.55 -8.67 15.73
N TYR A 22 -8.64 -9.40 15.96
CA TYR A 22 -9.03 -10.57 15.18
C TYR A 22 -9.44 -10.18 13.76
N ASP A 23 -10.20 -9.10 13.60
CA ASP A 23 -10.59 -8.54 12.31
C ASP A 23 -9.38 -7.99 11.54
N ALA A 24 -8.43 -7.35 12.23
CA ALA A 24 -7.15 -6.96 11.64
C ALA A 24 -6.30 -8.16 11.22
N TRP A 25 -6.28 -9.24 12.02
CA TRP A 25 -5.57 -10.48 11.68
C TRP A 25 -6.16 -11.18 10.46
N LEU A 26 -7.49 -11.23 10.35
CA LEU A 26 -8.18 -11.81 9.18
C LEU A 26 -7.90 -11.06 7.87
N ARG A 27 -7.68 -9.74 7.96
CA ARG A 27 -7.34 -8.90 6.80
C ARG A 27 -5.84 -8.86 6.50
N LYS A 28 -5.00 -9.53 7.31
CA LYS A 28 -3.56 -9.53 7.12
C LYS A 28 -3.22 -10.31 5.84
N VAL A 29 -2.48 -9.66 4.96
CA VAL A 29 -1.87 -10.31 3.79
C VAL A 29 -0.43 -10.62 4.19
N ASP A 30 -0.11 -11.90 4.32
CA ASP A 30 1.27 -12.36 4.44
C ASP A 30 1.81 -12.59 3.03
N PRO A 31 2.73 -11.74 2.54
CA PRO A 31 3.29 -11.92 1.22
C PRO A 31 4.19 -13.16 1.19
N GLU A 32 4.30 -13.78 0.02
CA GLU A 32 5.25 -14.87 -0.23
C GLU A 32 6.66 -14.48 0.28
N PRO A 33 7.46 -15.41 0.81
CA PRO A 33 8.76 -15.10 1.41
C PRO A 33 9.68 -14.28 0.50
N ALA A 34 9.67 -14.54 -0.81
CA ALA A 34 10.44 -13.79 -1.81
C ALA A 34 9.99 -12.32 -1.94
N ASN A 35 8.73 -12.02 -1.64
CA ASN A 35 8.12 -10.70 -1.78
C ASN A 35 8.14 -9.88 -0.48
N MET A 36 8.58 -10.47 0.64
CA MET A 36 8.62 -9.82 1.95
C MET A 36 9.48 -8.55 1.95
N LEU A 37 10.63 -8.56 1.27
CA LEU A 37 11.54 -7.41 1.20
C LEU A 37 10.92 -6.23 0.42
N PRO A 38 10.44 -6.42 -0.84
CA PRO A 38 9.66 -5.42 -1.55
C PRO A 38 8.45 -4.89 -0.77
N TRP A 39 7.70 -5.78 -0.12
CA TRP A 39 6.53 -5.41 0.70
C TRP A 39 6.92 -4.48 1.84
N ARG A 40 7.99 -4.82 2.58
CA ARG A 40 8.55 -3.98 3.65
C ARG A 40 9.04 -2.63 3.13
N CYS A 41 9.67 -2.60 1.96
CA CYS A 41 10.10 -1.36 1.34
C CYS A 41 8.91 -0.47 1.02
N TRP A 42 7.90 -1.00 0.30
CA TRP A 42 6.71 -0.25 -0.10
C TRP A 42 5.99 0.37 1.11
N HIS A 43 5.80 -0.41 2.18
CA HIS A 43 5.23 0.11 3.44
C HIS A 43 6.15 1.12 4.14
N GLY A 44 7.46 0.87 4.15
CA GLY A 44 8.44 1.72 4.81
C GLY A 44 8.55 3.12 4.18
N VAL A 45 8.32 3.23 2.87
CA VAL A 45 8.32 4.53 2.16
C VAL A 45 6.93 5.11 1.95
N ALA A 46 5.85 4.40 2.33
CA ALA A 46 4.48 4.88 2.10
C ALA A 46 4.20 6.26 2.72
N GLY A 47 4.85 6.59 3.84
CA GLY A 47 4.72 7.88 4.52
C GLY A 47 5.35 9.07 3.79
N THR A 48 6.23 8.83 2.80
CA THR A 48 6.84 9.90 2.00
C THR A 48 6.01 10.26 0.76
N ARG A 49 4.91 9.55 0.54
CA ARG A 49 4.03 9.72 -0.61
C ARG A 49 3.40 11.11 -0.61
N ARG A 50 3.48 11.78 -1.76
CA ARG A 50 2.80 13.06 -2.01
C ARG A 50 1.36 12.84 -2.45
N TYR A 51 0.54 13.86 -2.21
CA TYR A 51 -0.87 13.86 -2.60
C TYR A 51 -1.19 15.12 -3.38
N ARG A 52 -2.00 14.98 -4.43
CA ARG A 52 -2.62 16.12 -5.13
C ARG A 52 -4.04 16.30 -4.61
N ALA A 53 -4.31 17.45 -4.00
CA ALA A 53 -5.65 17.79 -3.55
C ALA A 53 -6.46 18.37 -4.71
N GLU A 54 -7.71 17.91 -4.85
CA GLU A 54 -8.68 18.43 -5.79
C GLU A 54 -10.03 18.60 -5.10
N ILE A 55 -10.76 19.66 -5.47
CA ILE A 55 -12.07 19.95 -4.90
C ILE A 55 -13.08 19.92 -6.04
N TYR A 56 -14.12 19.11 -5.88
CA TYR A 56 -15.21 18.94 -6.82
C TYR A 56 -16.49 19.56 -6.26
N GLY A 57 -17.21 20.32 -7.07
CA GLY A 57 -18.47 20.98 -6.72
C GLY A 57 -18.61 22.34 -7.42
N ALA A 58 -19.85 22.81 -7.57
CA ALA A 58 -20.16 24.17 -8.04
C ALA A 58 -21.50 24.64 -7.46
N GLY A 59 -21.54 25.88 -6.96
CA GLY A 59 -22.77 26.52 -6.44
C GLY A 59 -23.23 26.06 -5.05
N MET A 60 -24.54 26.10 -4.77
CA MET A 60 -25.15 25.70 -3.47
C MET A 60 -25.31 24.17 -3.29
N GLY A 61 -24.59 23.35 -4.06
CA GLY A 61 -24.68 21.88 -4.02
C GLY A 61 -23.66 21.21 -3.10
N ALA A 62 -23.63 19.88 -3.11
CA ALA A 62 -22.59 19.11 -2.43
C ALA A 62 -21.19 19.51 -2.94
N THR A 63 -20.22 19.62 -2.03
CA THR A 63 -18.80 19.86 -2.35
C THR A 63 -17.98 18.73 -1.74
N ARG A 64 -17.00 18.20 -2.50
CA ARG A 64 -16.15 17.08 -2.06
C ARG A 64 -14.69 17.34 -2.40
N GLY A 65 -13.86 17.45 -1.37
CA GLY A 65 -12.40 17.41 -1.51
C GLY A 65 -11.90 15.98 -1.59
N VAL A 66 -10.94 15.72 -2.48
CA VAL A 66 -10.29 14.42 -2.64
C VAL A 66 -8.78 14.60 -2.74
N SER A 67 -8.04 13.69 -2.12
CA SER A 67 -6.57 13.64 -2.17
C SER A 67 -6.13 12.46 -3.04
N TYR A 68 -5.67 12.75 -4.25
CA TYR A 68 -5.13 11.76 -5.17
C TYR A 68 -3.70 11.38 -4.76
N PRO A 69 -3.41 10.10 -4.45
CA PRO A 69 -2.04 9.67 -4.18
C PRO A 69 -1.19 9.83 -5.45
N GLN A 70 0.05 10.32 -5.27
CA GLN A 70 1.05 10.32 -6.33
C GLN A 70 1.92 9.06 -6.27
N PRO A 71 2.61 8.70 -7.36
CA PRO A 71 3.62 7.66 -7.34
C PRO A 71 4.70 7.93 -6.28
N LEU A 72 5.20 6.85 -5.68
CA LEU A 72 6.38 6.92 -4.83
C LEU A 72 7.57 7.42 -5.64
N ALA A 73 8.33 8.35 -5.05
CA ALA A 73 9.53 8.89 -5.66
C ALA A 73 10.63 7.81 -5.68
N ASP A 74 11.24 7.61 -6.84
CA ASP A 74 12.30 6.61 -7.03
C ASP A 74 13.45 6.81 -6.03
N ALA A 75 13.79 8.07 -5.75
CA ALA A 75 14.81 8.44 -4.77
C ALA A 75 14.50 7.91 -3.36
N GLU A 76 13.24 7.88 -2.93
CA GLU A 76 12.87 7.38 -1.59
C GLU A 76 12.97 5.85 -1.53
N ILE A 77 12.64 5.16 -2.62
CA ILE A 77 12.80 3.69 -2.73
C ILE A 77 14.29 3.34 -2.68
N LEU A 78 15.10 3.99 -3.52
CA LEU A 78 16.55 3.76 -3.57
C LEU A 78 17.23 4.13 -2.25
N ARG A 79 16.80 5.22 -1.60
CA ARG A 79 17.28 5.61 -0.27
C ARG A 79 16.96 4.54 0.77
N TRP A 80 15.77 3.95 0.74
CA TRP A 80 15.40 2.86 1.63
C TRP A 80 16.29 1.63 1.41
N CYS A 81 16.53 1.23 0.16
CA CYS A 81 17.43 0.14 -0.19
C CYS A 81 18.86 0.40 0.34
N HIS A 82 19.37 1.61 0.13
CA HIS A 82 20.68 2.03 0.62
C HIS A 82 20.78 1.99 2.15
N MET A 83 19.77 2.50 2.88
CA MET A 83 19.74 2.43 4.35
C MET A 83 19.75 1.00 4.88
N ARG A 84 19.21 0.05 4.10
CA ARG A 84 19.21 -1.39 4.43
C ARG A 84 20.43 -2.14 3.92
N ARG A 85 21.35 -1.46 3.22
CA ARG A 85 22.59 -2.03 2.66
C ARG A 85 22.32 -3.24 1.75
N LEU A 86 21.25 -3.15 0.95
CA LEU A 86 20.96 -4.17 -0.04
C LEU A 86 22.05 -4.20 -1.11
N ASN A 87 22.33 -5.38 -1.65
CA ASN A 87 23.21 -5.51 -2.81
C ASN A 87 22.50 -5.04 -4.10
N GLU A 88 23.21 -5.03 -5.22
CA GLU A 88 22.69 -4.55 -6.51
C GLU A 88 21.48 -5.35 -6.98
N ALA A 89 21.57 -6.68 -7.00
CA ALA A 89 20.48 -7.55 -7.44
C ALA A 89 19.23 -7.43 -6.53
N GLU A 90 19.42 -7.35 -5.22
CA GLU A 90 18.34 -7.12 -4.26
C GLU A 90 17.69 -5.75 -4.46
N THR A 91 18.49 -4.72 -4.75
CA THR A 91 18.01 -3.36 -4.99
C THR A 91 17.17 -3.30 -6.25
N ASP A 92 17.64 -3.87 -7.36
CA ASP A 92 16.92 -3.91 -8.63
C ASP A 92 15.60 -4.67 -8.50
N PHE A 93 15.64 -5.86 -7.91
CA PHE A 93 14.45 -6.67 -7.66
C PHE A 93 13.43 -5.92 -6.78
N THR A 94 13.89 -5.34 -5.66
CA THR A 94 13.06 -4.56 -4.74
C THR A 94 12.45 -3.36 -5.43
N PHE A 95 13.24 -2.61 -6.20
CA PHE A 95 12.80 -1.43 -6.91
C PHE A 95 11.66 -1.77 -7.88
N GLN A 96 11.87 -2.75 -8.77
CA GLN A 96 10.88 -3.11 -9.77
C GLN A 96 9.56 -3.61 -9.16
N LEU A 97 9.64 -4.44 -8.12
CA LEU A 97 8.43 -4.92 -7.44
C LEU A 97 7.72 -3.81 -6.68
N VAL A 98 8.45 -2.91 -6.01
CA VAL A 98 7.83 -1.75 -5.33
C VAL A 98 7.12 -0.85 -6.33
N LYS A 99 7.70 -0.59 -7.51
CA LYS A 99 7.04 0.18 -8.58
C LYS A 99 5.76 -0.49 -9.04
N SER A 100 5.78 -1.81 -9.21
CA SER A 100 4.61 -2.60 -9.65
C SER A 100 3.48 -2.62 -8.60
N LEU A 101 3.85 -2.80 -7.32
CA LEU A 101 2.92 -2.69 -6.20
C LEU A 101 2.31 -1.30 -6.10
N ASP A 102 3.15 -0.27 -6.25
CA ASP A 102 2.72 1.12 -6.18
C ASP A 102 1.74 1.48 -7.31
N GLN A 103 2.01 1.03 -8.53
CA GLN A 103 1.11 1.22 -9.66
C GLN A 103 -0.26 0.58 -9.40
N THR A 104 -0.28 -0.66 -8.90
CA THR A 104 -1.52 -1.37 -8.55
C THR A 104 -2.30 -0.61 -7.47
N PHE A 105 -1.61 -0.13 -6.43
CA PHE A 105 -2.23 0.67 -5.38
C PHE A 105 -2.87 1.95 -5.93
N LEU A 106 -2.18 2.68 -6.80
CA LEU A 106 -2.70 3.90 -7.40
C LEU A 106 -3.95 3.63 -8.24
N GLN A 107 -3.95 2.55 -9.03
CA GLN A 107 -5.11 2.15 -9.82
C GLN A 107 -6.33 1.87 -8.93
N ILE A 108 -6.17 1.06 -7.89
CA ILE A 108 -7.24 0.73 -6.94
C ILE A 108 -7.76 2.00 -6.25
N ARG A 109 -6.86 2.85 -5.74
CA ARG A 109 -7.26 4.08 -5.04
C ARG A 109 -7.97 5.07 -5.96
N ASN A 110 -7.50 5.24 -7.19
CA ASN A 110 -8.13 6.13 -8.15
C ASN A 110 -9.51 5.62 -8.56
N GLN A 111 -9.68 4.31 -8.72
CA GLN A 111 -10.99 3.70 -8.99
C GLN A 111 -11.96 3.93 -7.82
N GLN A 112 -11.51 3.74 -6.57
CA GLN A 112 -12.32 4.01 -5.38
C GLN A 112 -12.74 5.47 -5.31
N ILE A 113 -11.81 6.39 -5.55
CA ILE A 113 -12.11 7.83 -5.61
C ILE A 113 -13.19 8.14 -6.66
N GLN A 114 -13.07 7.56 -7.86
CA GLN A 114 -14.04 7.76 -8.93
C GLN A 114 -15.43 7.23 -8.54
N GLN A 115 -15.50 6.06 -7.91
CA GLN A 115 -16.76 5.50 -7.41
C GLN A 115 -17.39 6.38 -6.33
N ASP A 116 -16.58 6.88 -5.39
CA ASP A 116 -17.03 7.79 -4.33
C ASP A 116 -17.57 9.11 -4.90
N LEU A 117 -16.87 9.70 -5.86
CA LEU A 117 -17.30 10.91 -6.55
C LEU A 117 -18.60 10.66 -7.32
N ALA A 118 -18.68 9.57 -8.09
CA ALA A 118 -19.88 9.21 -8.84
C ALA A 118 -21.09 9.01 -7.92
N HIS A 119 -20.90 8.35 -6.77
CA HIS A 119 -21.94 8.17 -5.77
C HIS A 119 -22.39 9.51 -5.17
N THR A 120 -21.44 10.38 -4.82
CA THR A 120 -21.72 11.67 -4.17
C THR A 120 -22.47 12.65 -5.08
N PHE A 121 -22.11 12.70 -6.37
CA PHE A 121 -22.69 13.65 -7.33
C PHE A 121 -23.81 13.07 -8.19
N ARG A 122 -24.23 11.83 -7.93
CA ARG A 122 -25.36 11.22 -8.65
C ARG A 122 -26.62 12.04 -8.39
N LYS A 123 -27.17 12.65 -9.45
CA LYS A 123 -28.52 13.23 -9.41
C LYS A 123 -29.52 12.09 -9.18
N ARG A 124 -30.38 12.25 -8.17
CA ARG A 124 -31.59 11.43 -8.04
C ARG A 124 -32.63 11.89 -9.05
#